data_AF-A0A2S4RWJ8-F1
#
_entry.id   AF-A0A2S4RWJ8-F1
#
_cell.length_a   1.000
_cell.length_b   1.000
_cell.length_c   1.000
_cell.angle_alpha   90.00
_cell.angle_beta   90.00
_cell.angle_gamma   90.00
#
_symmetry.space_group_name_H-M   'P 1'
#
loop_
_entity.id
_entity.type
_entity.pdbx_description
1 polymer ?
#
loop_
_entity_poly.entity_id
_entity_poly.type
_entity_poly.pdbx_seq_one_letter_code
_entity_poly.pdbx_strand_id
1 'polypeptide(L)'
;MLLMPCYWALNTRGEHTGSRSAASQPEESWTCPSCGCRLVLHSDNPGIRAWFEHDQRSVGNDVLRQCKYRDDFATLPGDWHTRFIFTFFPLDASAPVEAWYCVWCGHHYAGEKHCAGCNTGIYSIEETAWRENYTSPVDSLGDLRSLPRVSGGR
;
A
#
# COMPACT_ATOMS: atom_id res chain seq x y z
N MET A 1 4.69 -4.48 -5.54
CA MET A 1 5.68 -3.53 -6.09
C MET A 1 6.36 -2.91 -4.89
N LEU A 2 7.66 -3.07 -4.79
CA LEU A 2 8.38 -2.72 -3.58
C LEU A 2 9.53 -1.81 -3.98
N LEU A 3 9.34 -0.51 -3.75
CA LEU A 3 10.33 0.50 -4.03
C LEU A 3 11.12 0.78 -2.78
N MET A 4 12.43 0.66 -2.92
CA MET A 4 13.39 1.07 -1.91
C MET A 4 13.87 2.48 -2.20
N PRO A 5 13.80 3.38 -1.21
CA PRO A 5 14.27 4.74 -1.35
C PRO A 5 15.79 4.72 -1.44
N CYS A 6 16.34 5.41 -2.42
CA CYS A 6 17.75 5.75 -2.39
C CYS A 6 17.96 6.94 -1.46
N TYR A 7 18.98 6.88 -0.61
CA TYR A 7 19.38 8.03 0.22
C TYR A 7 20.54 8.83 -0.40
N TRP A 8 21.15 8.28 -1.44
CA TRP A 8 22.28 8.85 -2.16
C TRP A 8 22.01 8.84 -3.66
N ALA A 9 22.33 9.95 -4.31
CA ALA A 9 22.25 10.13 -5.74
C ALA A 9 23.53 10.82 -6.25
N LEU A 10 23.74 10.78 -7.57
CA LEU A 10 24.73 11.57 -8.25
C LEU A 10 24.07 12.81 -8.85
N ASN A 11 24.70 13.98 -8.69
CA ASN A 11 24.33 15.20 -9.41
C ASN A 11 24.79 15.13 -10.87
N THR A 12 24.49 16.16 -11.67
CA THR A 12 24.95 16.29 -13.08
C THR A 12 26.47 16.29 -13.23
N ARG A 13 27.21 16.63 -12.17
CA ARG A 13 28.69 16.60 -12.12
C ARG A 13 29.25 15.24 -11.71
N GLY A 14 28.40 14.26 -11.40
CA GLY A 14 28.81 12.92 -10.94
C GLY A 14 29.23 12.86 -9.47
N GLU A 15 28.89 13.87 -8.68
CA GLU A 15 29.21 13.92 -7.25
C GLU A 15 28.11 13.30 -6.41
N HIS A 16 28.51 12.57 -5.37
CA HIS A 16 27.60 11.94 -4.43
C HIS A 16 26.91 12.97 -3.54
N THR A 17 25.59 13.04 -3.64
CA THR A 17 24.76 13.96 -2.87
C THR A 17 23.71 13.17 -2.09
N GLY A 18 23.62 13.46 -0.79
CA GLY A 18 22.57 12.92 0.06
C GLY A 18 21.23 13.62 -0.17
N SER A 19 20.13 12.90 0.05
CA SER A 19 18.77 13.39 -0.20
C SER A 19 18.42 14.70 0.54
N ARG A 20 18.98 14.92 1.73
CA ARG A 20 18.80 16.18 2.48
C ARG A 20 19.45 17.38 1.77
N SER A 21 20.65 17.21 1.22
CA SER A 21 21.35 18.28 0.50
C SER A 21 20.74 18.52 -0.89
N ALA A 22 20.17 17.48 -1.48
CA ALA A 22 19.42 17.56 -2.72
C ALA A 22 18.11 18.35 -2.58
N ALA A 23 17.47 18.32 -1.41
CA ALA A 23 16.28 19.14 -1.13
C ALA A 23 16.53 20.65 -1.30
N SER A 24 17.77 21.10 -1.14
CA SER A 24 18.17 22.50 -1.36
C SER A 24 18.46 22.83 -2.83
N GLN A 25 18.38 21.85 -3.74
CA GLN A 25 18.73 21.95 -5.16
C GLN A 25 17.63 21.35 -6.04
N PRO A 26 16.47 22.02 -6.18
CA PRO A 26 15.30 21.48 -6.90
C PRO A 26 15.49 21.39 -8.42
N GLU A 27 16.37 22.21 -9.00
CA GLU A 27 16.66 22.23 -10.44
C GLU A 27 17.65 21.14 -10.88
N GLU A 28 18.26 20.42 -9.93
CA GLU A 28 19.28 19.42 -10.21
C GLU A 28 18.64 18.09 -10.62
N SER A 29 19.21 17.44 -11.63
CA SER A 29 18.81 16.08 -12.00
C SER A 29 19.63 15.04 -11.24
N TRP A 30 18.94 14.08 -10.64
CA TRP A 30 19.54 13.05 -9.80
C TRP A 30 19.63 11.72 -10.55
N THR A 31 20.77 11.04 -10.45
CA THR A 31 20.95 9.70 -11.03
C THR A 31 21.41 8.69 -9.98
N CYS A 32 20.98 7.45 -10.14
CA CYS A 32 21.35 6.37 -9.23
C CYS A 32 22.80 5.94 -9.47
N PRO A 33 23.66 5.93 -8.44
CA PRO A 33 25.06 5.50 -8.60
C PRO A 33 25.22 4.00 -8.89
N SER A 34 24.16 3.19 -8.77
CA SER A 34 24.22 1.76 -9.07
C SER A 34 23.78 1.42 -10.49
N CYS A 35 22.70 2.01 -10.97
CA CYS A 35 22.09 1.65 -12.26
C CYS A 35 22.06 2.79 -13.26
N GLY A 36 22.56 3.98 -12.91
CA GLY A 36 22.57 5.17 -13.76
C GLY A 36 21.18 5.74 -14.06
N CYS A 37 20.12 5.17 -13.50
CA CYS A 37 18.75 5.58 -13.78
C CYS A 37 18.43 6.94 -13.15
N ARG A 38 17.53 7.69 -13.79
CA ARG A 38 17.04 8.95 -13.23
C ARG A 38 16.23 8.67 -11.96
N LEU A 39 16.47 9.50 -10.95
CA LEU A 39 15.80 9.48 -9.67
C LEU A 39 14.87 10.69 -9.54
N VAL A 40 13.75 10.48 -8.88
CA VAL A 40 12.79 11.53 -8.47
C VAL A 40 13.09 11.87 -7.01
N LEU A 41 13.32 13.14 -6.72
CA LEU A 41 13.52 13.60 -5.35
C LEU A 41 12.16 13.92 -4.72
N HIS A 42 11.89 13.32 -3.57
CA HIS A 42 10.75 13.64 -2.71
C HIS A 42 11.26 14.41 -1.50
N SER A 43 10.87 15.67 -1.37
CA SER A 43 11.29 16.58 -0.28
C SER A 43 10.15 17.38 0.33
N ASP A 44 8.94 17.25 -0.22
CA ASP A 44 7.75 18.05 0.07
C ASP A 44 6.90 17.50 1.22
N ASN A 45 7.17 16.29 1.73
CA ASN A 45 6.31 15.66 2.71
C ASN A 45 6.71 16.00 4.17
N PRO A 46 5.88 16.76 4.93
CA PRO A 46 6.21 17.16 6.29
C PRO A 46 6.26 15.95 7.22
N GLY A 47 7.39 15.77 7.91
CA GLY A 47 7.63 14.66 8.84
C GLY A 47 8.45 13.50 8.24
N ILE A 48 8.60 13.45 6.92
CA ILE A 48 9.36 12.42 6.23
C ILE A 48 10.68 13.03 5.75
N ARG A 49 11.80 12.33 5.99
CA ARG A 49 13.09 12.79 5.47
C ARG A 49 13.08 12.72 3.96
N ALA A 50 13.66 13.72 3.30
CA ALA A 50 13.82 13.72 1.86
C ALA A 50 14.46 12.40 1.38
N TRP A 51 13.99 11.88 0.26
CA TRP A 51 14.42 10.58 -0.27
C TRP A 51 14.31 10.55 -1.80
N PHE A 52 15.01 9.59 -2.42
CA PHE A 52 15.00 9.43 -3.87
C PHE A 52 14.24 8.18 -4.28
N GLU A 53 13.33 8.33 -5.23
CA GLU A 53 12.56 7.26 -5.85
C GLU A 53 13.11 6.95 -7.24
N HIS A 54 13.14 5.67 -7.63
CA HIS A 54 13.34 5.30 -9.03
C HIS A 54 12.02 5.45 -9.80
N ASP A 55 12.05 6.13 -10.94
CA ASP A 55 10.88 6.19 -11.81
C ASP A 55 10.68 4.83 -12.52
N GLN A 56 9.84 3.99 -11.93
CA GLN A 56 9.51 2.66 -12.47
C GLN A 56 8.68 2.70 -13.75
N ARG A 57 8.12 3.86 -14.10
CA ARG A 57 7.36 4.00 -15.34
C ARG A 57 8.27 4.26 -16.53
N SER A 58 9.39 4.96 -16.32
CA SER A 58 10.36 5.26 -17.38
C SER A 58 11.49 4.25 -17.50
N VAL A 59 11.76 3.45 -16.45
CA VAL A 59 12.89 2.51 -16.44
C VAL A 59 12.40 1.05 -16.53
N GLY A 60 13.00 0.29 -17.46
CA GLY A 60 12.73 -1.14 -17.62
C GLY A 60 13.02 -1.95 -16.34
N ASN A 61 12.12 -2.89 -16.02
CA ASN A 61 12.20 -3.70 -14.80
C ASN A 61 13.52 -4.45 -14.66
N ASP A 62 14.12 -4.88 -15.79
CA ASP A 62 15.37 -5.63 -15.81
C ASP A 62 16.58 -4.81 -15.34
N VAL A 63 16.61 -3.50 -15.64
CA VAL A 63 17.67 -2.58 -15.19
C VAL A 63 17.50 -2.29 -13.70
N LEU A 64 16.26 -2.10 -13.25
CA LEU A 64 15.96 -1.93 -11.83
C LEU A 64 16.32 -3.19 -11.04
N ARG A 65 16.05 -4.39 -11.58
CA ARG A 65 16.39 -5.69 -10.96
C ARG A 65 17.87 -5.82 -10.61
N GLN A 66 18.75 -5.19 -11.37
CA GLN A 66 20.20 -5.22 -11.16
C GLN A 66 20.69 -4.10 -10.24
N CYS A 67 19.83 -3.18 -9.82
CA CYS A 67 20.19 -2.07 -8.94
C CYS A 67 20.35 -2.55 -7.50
N LYS A 68 21.51 -2.27 -6.89
CA LYS A 68 21.81 -2.65 -5.49
C LYS A 68 20.87 -1.99 -4.47
N TYR A 69 20.24 -0.88 -4.84
CA TYR A 69 19.30 -0.16 -3.99
C TYR A 69 17.84 -0.53 -4.24
N ARG A 70 17.57 -1.58 -5.03
CA ARG A 70 16.20 -2.09 -5.19
C ARG A 70 15.73 -2.91 -3.99
N ASP A 71 16.67 -3.31 -3.12
CA ASP A 71 16.55 -4.25 -2.00
C ASP A 71 15.37 -5.22 -2.16
N ASP A 72 15.67 -6.41 -2.69
CA ASP A 72 14.73 -7.52 -2.70
C ASP A 72 14.32 -7.76 -1.24
N PHE A 73 13.08 -7.44 -0.95
CA PHE A 73 12.50 -7.51 0.38
C PHE A 73 12.52 -8.88 1.05
N ALA A 74 12.91 -9.91 0.31
CA ALA A 74 13.21 -11.22 0.86
C ALA A 74 14.44 -11.20 1.81
N THR A 75 15.31 -10.19 1.71
CA THR A 75 16.60 -10.12 2.43
C THR A 75 16.61 -9.14 3.60
N LEU A 76 15.65 -8.22 3.67
CA LEU A 76 15.52 -7.31 4.81
C LEU A 76 14.71 -7.98 5.92
N PRO A 77 15.04 -7.76 7.21
CA PRO A 77 14.24 -8.29 8.32
C PRO A 77 12.77 -7.91 8.13
N GLY A 78 11.85 -8.84 8.38
CA GLY A 78 10.43 -8.71 8.02
C GLY A 78 9.75 -7.41 8.49
N ASP A 79 10.30 -6.75 9.51
CA ASP A 79 9.80 -5.49 10.06
C ASP A 79 10.22 -4.24 9.29
N TRP A 80 11.22 -4.33 8.40
CA TRP A 80 11.70 -3.17 7.65
C TRP A 80 10.67 -2.72 6.61
N HIS A 81 9.93 -3.64 5.98
CA HIS A 81 8.75 -3.34 5.15
C HIS A 81 7.77 -2.45 5.90
N THR A 82 7.37 -2.94 7.07
CA THR A 82 6.34 -2.36 7.90
C THR A 82 6.80 -0.99 8.37
N ARG A 83 8.03 -0.88 8.91
CA ARG A 83 8.62 0.41 9.28
C ARG A 83 8.76 1.35 8.09
N PHE A 84 9.15 0.85 6.93
CA PHE A 84 9.33 1.68 5.74
C PHE A 84 8.00 2.25 5.26
N ILE A 85 6.97 1.41 5.13
CA ILE A 85 5.60 1.85 4.82
C ILE A 85 5.15 2.85 5.88
N PHE A 86 5.10 2.50 7.17
CA PHE A 86 4.63 3.43 8.21
C PHE A 86 5.43 4.75 8.33
N THR A 87 6.71 4.76 7.96
CA THR A 87 7.57 5.96 8.05
C THR A 87 7.48 6.85 6.82
N PHE A 88 7.31 6.28 5.62
CA PHE A 88 7.41 7.00 4.35
C PHE A 88 6.08 7.12 3.61
N PHE A 89 5.19 6.18 3.84
CA PHE A 89 3.80 6.20 3.43
C PHE A 89 2.98 6.06 4.71
N PRO A 90 2.80 7.13 5.49
CA PRO A 90 1.70 7.19 6.43
C PRO A 90 0.43 7.12 5.57
N LEU A 91 0.09 5.91 5.11
CA LEU A 91 -1.28 5.50 4.92
C LEU A 91 -1.93 6.00 6.18
N ASP A 92 -2.86 6.94 6.01
CA ASP A 92 -3.64 7.51 7.09
C ASP A 92 -3.78 6.41 8.12
N ALA A 93 -3.12 6.60 9.26
CA ALA A 93 -3.25 5.71 10.40
C ALA A 93 -4.68 5.96 10.87
N SER A 94 -5.63 5.48 10.08
CA SER A 94 -7.02 5.34 10.41
C SER A 94 -6.94 4.65 11.75
N ALA A 95 -7.52 5.33 12.75
CA ALA A 95 -7.57 4.84 14.11
C ALA A 95 -7.83 3.33 14.06
N PRO A 96 -7.19 2.53 14.95
CA PRO A 96 -7.36 1.09 14.93
C PRO A 96 -8.85 0.78 14.76
N VAL A 97 -9.17 0.10 13.66
CA VAL A 97 -10.56 -0.18 13.32
C VAL A 97 -11.05 -1.14 14.37
N GLU A 98 -11.78 -0.60 15.33
CA GLU A 98 -12.34 -1.35 16.44
C GLU A 98 -13.76 -1.81 16.14
N ALA A 99 -14.31 -1.51 14.97
CA ALA A 99 -15.68 -1.80 14.59
C ALA A 99 -15.73 -2.52 13.23
N TRP A 100 -16.30 -3.73 13.24
CA TRP A 100 -16.30 -4.65 12.10
C TRP A 100 -17.71 -5.13 11.77
N TYR A 101 -17.93 -5.37 10.49
CA TYR A 101 -19.10 -6.05 9.95
C TYR A 101 -18.67 -7.31 9.21
N CYS A 102 -19.22 -8.47 9.59
CA CYS A 102 -18.99 -9.71 8.86
C CYS A 102 -20.01 -9.85 7.73
N VAL A 103 -19.57 -9.75 6.47
CA VAL A 103 -20.48 -9.86 5.32
C VAL A 103 -21.06 -11.28 5.14
N TRP A 104 -20.43 -12.30 5.74
CA TRP A 104 -20.88 -13.68 5.63
C TRP A 104 -22.05 -14.00 6.56
N CYS A 105 -21.97 -13.58 7.83
CA CYS A 105 -23.04 -13.83 8.82
C CYS A 105 -23.88 -12.60 9.15
N GLY A 106 -23.55 -11.43 8.59
CA GLY A 106 -24.24 -10.17 8.83
C GLY A 106 -24.07 -9.60 10.24
N HIS A 107 -23.07 -10.05 11.00
CA HIS A 107 -22.88 -9.64 12.39
C HIS A 107 -21.93 -8.44 12.52
N HIS A 108 -22.34 -7.49 13.34
CA HIS A 108 -21.53 -6.35 13.76
C HIS A 108 -20.78 -6.74 15.04
N TYR A 109 -19.49 -6.45 15.12
CA TYR A 109 -18.68 -6.78 16.28
C TYR A 109 -17.52 -5.80 16.44
N ALA A 110 -17.00 -5.71 17.66
CA ALA A 110 -15.94 -4.76 18.00
C ALA A 110 -14.67 -5.44 18.52
N GLY A 111 -13.54 -4.76 18.42
CA GLY A 111 -12.22 -5.24 18.84
C GLY A 111 -11.41 -5.87 17.70
N GLU A 112 -10.80 -7.03 17.97
CA GLU A 112 -9.96 -7.72 16.97
C GLU A 112 -10.77 -8.22 15.78
N LYS A 113 -10.17 -8.27 14.59
CA LYS A 113 -10.79 -8.73 13.34
C LYS A 113 -11.04 -10.25 13.33
N HIS A 114 -11.95 -10.72 14.18
CA HIS A 114 -12.34 -12.12 14.29
C HIS A 114 -13.83 -12.26 14.57
N CYS A 115 -14.59 -12.71 13.58
CA CYS A 115 -16.01 -12.97 13.77
C CYS A 115 -16.21 -14.30 14.52
N ALA A 116 -16.75 -14.25 15.74
CA ALA A 116 -17.02 -15.45 16.55
C ALA A 116 -18.00 -16.43 15.86
N GLY A 117 -18.96 -15.94 15.08
CA GLY A 117 -19.93 -16.79 14.39
C GLY A 117 -19.36 -17.55 13.19
N CYS A 118 -18.40 -16.97 12.48
CA CYS A 118 -17.73 -17.62 11.34
C CYS A 118 -16.40 -18.28 11.74
N ASN A 119 -15.94 -18.02 12.97
CA ASN A 119 -14.62 -18.34 13.47
C ASN A 119 -13.47 -17.93 12.52
N THR A 120 -13.64 -16.78 11.86
CA THR A 120 -12.67 -16.22 10.90
C THR A 120 -12.83 -14.72 10.76
N GLY A 121 -11.75 -14.03 10.38
CA GLY A 121 -11.74 -12.60 10.05
C GLY A 121 -11.84 -12.28 8.56
N ILE A 122 -11.75 -13.29 7.67
CA ILE A 122 -11.58 -13.06 6.22
C ILE A 122 -12.75 -12.32 5.55
N TYR A 123 -13.97 -12.46 6.09
CA TYR A 123 -15.19 -11.80 5.59
C TYR A 123 -15.54 -10.52 6.37
N SER A 124 -14.60 -9.98 7.14
CA SER A 124 -14.87 -8.85 8.01
C SER A 124 -14.34 -7.56 7.40
N ILE A 125 -15.21 -6.56 7.34
CA ILE A 125 -14.95 -5.23 6.79
C ILE A 125 -15.22 -4.17 7.86
N GLU A 126 -14.74 -2.96 7.64
CA GLU A 126 -14.95 -1.86 8.59
C GLU A 126 -16.44 -1.50 8.66
N GLU A 127 -16.96 -1.30 9.87
CA GLU A 127 -18.36 -0.94 10.07
C GLU A 127 -18.70 0.43 9.45
N THR A 128 -17.73 1.33 9.31
CA THR A 128 -17.93 2.62 8.65
C THR A 128 -18.28 2.47 7.16
N ALA A 129 -17.79 1.41 6.51
CA ALA A 129 -17.89 1.22 5.06
C ALA A 129 -18.86 0.11 4.63
N TRP A 130 -19.54 -0.58 5.56
CA TRP A 130 -20.41 -1.72 5.20
C TRP A 130 -21.64 -1.31 4.39
N ARG A 131 -22.25 -0.15 4.72
CA ARG A 131 -23.44 0.35 4.01
C ARG A 131 -23.11 0.71 2.57
N GLU A 132 -22.03 1.47 2.37
CA GLU A 132 -21.65 1.98 1.05
C GLU A 132 -21.27 0.86 0.08
N ASN A 133 -20.71 -0.24 0.59
CA ASN A 133 -20.26 -1.35 -0.24
C ASN A 133 -21.32 -2.45 -0.50
N TYR A 134 -22.32 -2.61 0.39
CA TYR A 134 -23.22 -3.78 0.33
C TYR A 134 -24.72 -3.50 0.54
N THR A 135 -25.14 -2.27 0.83
CA THR A 135 -26.57 -1.93 0.70
C THR A 135 -26.89 -1.48 -0.72
N SER A 136 -27.11 -2.45 -1.63
CA SER A 136 -27.99 -2.14 -2.77
C SER A 136 -29.39 -1.90 -2.23
N PRO A 137 -30.09 -0.81 -2.60
CA PRO A 137 -31.50 -0.66 -2.25
C PRO A 137 -32.28 -1.77 -2.94
N VAL A 138 -32.71 -2.78 -2.18
CA VAL A 138 -33.60 -3.87 -2.66
C VAL A 138 -35.05 -3.38 -2.74
N ASP A 139 -35.27 -2.16 -3.23
CA ASP A 139 -36.59 -1.54 -3.30
C ASP A 139 -36.92 -1.01 -4.70
N SER A 140 -36.40 -1.63 -5.75
CA SER A 140 -36.81 -1.32 -7.13
C SER A 140 -36.61 -2.50 -8.08
N LEU A 141 -37.63 -3.35 -8.14
CA LEU A 141 -38.07 -4.34 -9.15
C LEU A 141 -38.54 -5.58 -8.38
N GLY A 142 -39.84 -5.73 -8.10
CA GLY A 142 -40.82 -6.02 -9.14
C GLY A 142 -40.74 -7.50 -9.51
N ASP A 143 -41.62 -8.30 -8.91
CA ASP A 143 -42.03 -9.64 -9.35
C ASP A 143 -40.98 -10.57 -9.97
N LEU A 144 -40.47 -11.51 -9.17
CA LEU A 144 -40.20 -12.87 -9.66
C LEU A 144 -40.30 -13.88 -8.53
N ARG A 145 -41.56 -14.17 -8.16
CA ARG A 145 -41.95 -15.52 -7.72
C ARG A 145 -41.48 -16.50 -8.79
N SER A 146 -40.36 -17.18 -8.56
CA SER A 146 -40.03 -18.55 -9.04
C SER A 146 -38.52 -18.79 -8.92
N LEU A 147 -38.07 -19.35 -7.80
CA LEU A 147 -36.84 -20.15 -7.82
C LEU A 147 -37.15 -21.55 -7.27
N PRO A 148 -36.70 -22.62 -7.94
CA PRO A 148 -37.05 -23.98 -7.58
C PRO A 148 -36.36 -24.39 -6.29
N ARG A 149 -37.12 -25.14 -5.48
CA ARG A 149 -36.69 -25.73 -4.22
C ARG A 149 -35.66 -26.82 -4.52
N VAL A 150 -34.37 -26.56 -4.27
CA VAL A 150 -33.34 -27.61 -4.29
C VAL A 150 -33.52 -28.47 -3.05
N SER A 151 -34.20 -29.60 -3.25
CA SER A 151 -34.29 -30.71 -2.31
C SER A 151 -32.95 -31.42 -2.18
N GLY A 152 -32.53 -31.64 -0.94
CA GLY A 152 -31.33 -32.40 -0.61
C GLY A 152 -31.43 -33.91 -0.88
N GLY A 153 -30.27 -34.55 -0.82
CA GLY A 153 -30.05 -35.99 -0.89
C GLY A 153 -28.62 -36.25 -1.37
N ARG A 154 -27.82 -37.14 -0.80
CA ARG A 154 -27.94 -38.08 0.33
C ARG A 154 -26.56 -38.17 0.98
#